data_AF-A0A8C2JHP6-F1
#
_entry.id   AF-A0A8C2JHP6-F1
#
_cell.length_a   1.000
_cell.length_b   1.000
_cell.length_c   1.000
_cell.angle_alpha   90.00
_cell.angle_beta   90.00
_cell.angle_gamma   90.00
#
_symmetry.space_group_name_H-M   'P 1'
#
loop_
_entity.id
_entity.type
_entity.pdbx_description
1 polymer ?
#
loop_
_entity_poly.entity_id
_entity_poly.type
_entity_poly.pdbx_seq_one_letter_code
_entity_poly.pdbx_strand_id
1 'polypeptide(L)' 'AVRHNSKEFPIEPSPHMRRLGVLLDYDSGSLAFYDAAGTQHLHTFDIAFSQPICPVFSVWNKCLTVLTGLPIPDHL' A
#
# COMPACT_ATOMS: atom_id res chain seq x y z
N ALA A 1 10.53 -5.52 1.90
CA ALA A 1 11.03 -4.20 2.31
C ALA A 1 10.17 -3.11 1.67
N VAL A 2 10.10 -1.95 2.31
CA VAL A 2 9.45 -0.74 1.78
C VAL A 2 10.51 0.31 1.48
N ARG A 3 10.34 1.12 0.42
CA ARG A 3 11.37 2.04 -0.08
C ARG A 3 10.80 3.41 -0.40
N HIS A 4 11.49 4.47 0.06
CA HIS A 4 11.17 5.86 -0.24
C HIS A 4 12.42 6.74 -0.09
N ASN A 5 12.66 7.68 -1.01
CA ASN A 5 13.80 8.61 -0.99
C ASN A 5 15.16 7.92 -0.76
N SER A 6 15.41 6.83 -1.50
CA SER A 6 16.61 5.99 -1.40
C SER A 6 16.83 5.33 -0.03
N LYS A 7 15.86 5.42 0.89
CA LYS A 7 15.83 4.69 2.14
C LYS A 7 15.01 3.42 1.96
N GLU A 8 15.47 2.35 2.58
CA GLU A 8 14.81 1.06 2.60
C GLU A 8 14.60 0.63 4.04
N PHE A 9 13.40 0.12 4.34
CA PHE A 9 13.05 -0.43 5.63
C PHE A 9 12.61 -1.90 5.48
N PRO A 10 13.17 -2.83 6.26
CA PRO A 10 12.69 -4.20 6.27
C PRO A 10 11.26 -4.24 6.83
N ILE A 11 10.45 -5.14 6.28
CA ILE A 11 9.12 -5.46 6.81
C ILE A 11 8.98 -6.98 6.80
N GLU A 12 8.24 -7.51 7.78
CA GLU A 12 7.95 -8.93 7.92
C GLU A 12 6.44 -9.15 7.75
N PRO A 13 5.95 -9.24 6.49
CA PRO A 13 4.55 -9.54 6.25
C PRO A 13 4.23 -10.99 6.65
N SER A 14 2.97 -11.25 6.94
CA SER A 14 2.47 -12.61 7.13
C SER A 14 2.88 -13.53 5.97
N PRO A 15 3.37 -14.76 6.23
CA PRO A 15 3.67 -15.76 5.19
C PRO A 15 2.46 -16.11 4.32
N HIS A 16 1.26 -15.82 4.81
CA HIS A 16 0.00 -16.11 4.13
C HIS A 16 -0.62 -14.88 3.46
N MET A 17 0.05 -13.73 3.44
CA MET A 17 -0.46 -12.53 2.78
C MET A 17 -0.67 -12.79 1.28
N ARG A 18 -1.89 -12.52 0.79
CA ARG A 18 -2.26 -12.69 -0.64
C ARG A 18 -2.72 -11.41 -1.30
N ARG A 19 -3.10 -10.40 -0.53
CA ARG A 19 -3.72 -9.16 -1.00
C ARG A 19 -3.07 -7.98 -0.28
N LEU A 20 -2.56 -7.04 -1.04
CA LEU A 20 -2.03 -5.78 -0.54
C LEU A 20 -3.14 -4.73 -0.61
N GLY A 21 -3.47 -4.13 0.54
CA GLY A 21 -4.30 -2.94 0.61
C GLY A 21 -3.41 -1.68 0.55
N VAL A 22 -3.87 -0.67 -0.17
CA VAL A 22 -3.22 0.64 -0.25
C VAL A 22 -4.27 1.69 0.10
N LEU A 23 -4.01 2.48 1.14
CA LEU A 23 -4.85 3.58 1.58
C LEU A 23 -4.08 4.88 1.37
N LEU A 24 -4.64 5.77 0.56
CA LEU A 24 -4.12 7.12 0.33
C LEU A 24 -5.05 8.11 0.98
N ASP A 25 -4.53 8.86 1.95
CA ASP A 25 -5.11 10.11 2.42
C ASP A 25 -4.22 11.25 1.92
N TYR A 26 -4.64 11.84 0.80
CA TYR A 26 -3.84 12.84 0.10
C TYR A 26 -3.71 14.14 0.90
N ASP A 27 -4.80 14.56 1.55
CA ASP A 27 -4.85 15.83 2.26
C ASP A 27 -4.09 15.78 3.59
N SER A 28 -4.12 14.65 4.30
CA SER A 28 -3.30 14.47 5.50
C SER A 28 -1.85 14.07 5.20
N GLY A 29 -1.53 13.76 3.95
CA GLY A 29 -0.19 13.36 3.54
C GLY A 29 0.20 11.96 3.97
N SER A 30 -0.75 11.02 4.00
CA SER A 30 -0.54 9.65 4.48
C SER A 30 -0.74 8.62 3.37
N LEU A 31 0.23 7.70 3.24
CA LEU A 31 0.14 6.53 2.37
C LEU A 31 0.42 5.26 3.18
N ALA A 32 -0.62 4.49 3.45
CA ALA A 32 -0.57 3.30 4.28
C ALA A 32 -0.77 2.01 3.48
N PHE A 33 -0.08 0.95 3.91
CA PHE A 33 -0.09 -0.38 3.31
C PHE A 33 -0.54 -1.41 4.34
N TYR A 34 -1.40 -2.34 3.92
CA TYR A 34 -1.99 -3.36 4.78
C TYR A 34 -1.97 -4.75 4.12
N ASP A 35 -1.94 -5.81 4.93
CA ASP A 35 -2.46 -7.10 4.53
C ASP A 35 -3.99 -7.00 4.49
N ALA A 36 -4.56 -6.88 3.29
CA ALA A 36 -6.00 -6.72 3.12
C ALA A 36 -6.81 -8.00 3.42
N ALA A 37 -6.16 -9.15 3.58
CA ALA A 37 -6.82 -10.38 4.01
C ALA A 37 -6.72 -10.59 5.53
N GLY A 38 -5.58 -10.23 6.13
CA GLY A 38 -5.31 -10.38 7.56
C GLY A 38 -5.55 -9.14 8.42
N THR A 39 -5.91 -8.00 7.83
CA THR A 39 -6.08 -6.67 8.48
C THR A 39 -4.82 -6.13 9.18
N GLN A 40 -3.65 -6.71 8.94
CA GLN A 40 -2.38 -6.27 9.52
C GLN A 40 -1.90 -4.98 8.84
N HIS A 41 -1.57 -3.96 9.63
CA HIS A 41 -0.82 -2.80 9.16
C HIS A 41 0.63 -3.18 8.84
N LEU A 42 1.13 -2.78 7.68
CA LEU A 42 2.49 -3.09 7.22
C LEU A 42 3.41 -1.87 7.36
N HIS A 43 2.98 -0.72 6.84
CA HIS A 43 3.76 0.51 6.87
C HIS A 43 2.91 1.73 6.53
N THR A 44 3.28 2.89 7.06
CA THR A 44 2.75 4.20 6.64
C THR A 44 3.91 5.11 6.27
N PHE A 45 3.80 5.78 5.13
CA PHE A 45 4.64 6.92 4.80
C PHE A 45 3.89 8.22 5.07
N ASP A 46 4.54 9.12 5.81
CA ASP A 46 4.11 10.51 5.96
C ASP A 46 4.84 11.37 4.92
N ILE A 47 4.09 11.88 3.94
CA ILE A 47 4.60 12.59 2.76
C ILE A 47 3.69 13.79 2.47
N ALA A 48 4.28 14.98 2.37
CA ALA A 48 3.57 16.15 1.83
C ALA A 48 3.48 16.04 0.29
N PHE A 49 2.36 15.53 -0.22
CA PHE A 49 2.16 15.36 -1.66
C PHE A 49 1.98 16.70 -2.37
N SER A 50 2.81 16.97 -3.37
CA SER A 50 2.76 18.22 -4.16
C SER A 50 2.19 18.04 -5.57
N GLN A 51 1.95 16.79 -5.99
CA GLN A 51 1.50 16.40 -7.31
C GLN A 51 0.57 15.18 -7.21
N PRO A 52 -0.35 14.98 -8.18
CA PRO A 52 -1.16 13.77 -8.25
C PRO A 52 -0.32 12.49 -8.17
N ILE A 53 -0.83 11.49 -7.46
CA ILE A 53 -0.17 10.20 -7.30
C ILE A 53 -0.78 9.20 -8.27
N CYS A 54 0.08 8.53 -9.03
CA CYS A 54 -0.31 7.43 -9.90
C CYS A 54 0.25 6.11 -9.35
N PRO A 55 -0.56 5.06 -9.20
CA PRO A 55 -0.05 3.74 -8.85
C PRO A 55 0.80 3.18 -10.00
N VAL A 56 1.97 2.63 -9.67
CA VAL A 56 2.88 1.99 -10.62
C VAL A 56 3.21 0.58 -10.12
N PHE A 57 3.21 -0.38 -11.05
CA PHE A 57 3.49 -1.78 -10.75
C PHE A 57 4.66 -2.26 -11.62
N SER A 58 5.66 -2.88 -11.00
CA SER A 58 6.71 -3.61 -11.70
C SER A 58 6.53 -5.09 -11.43
N VAL A 59 6.20 -5.85 -12.47
CA VAL A 59 5.92 -7.29 -12.38
C VAL A 59 6.94 -8.03 -13.24
N TRP A 60 7.65 -9.00 -12.68
CA TRP A 60 8.67 -9.76 -13.40
C TRP A 60 8.07 -10.92 -14.20
N ASN A 61 7.79 -12.05 -13.55
CA ASN A 61 7.36 -13.29 -14.21
C ASN A 61 6.02 -13.83 -13.65
N LYS A 62 5.17 -12.92 -13.15
CA LYS A 62 3.87 -13.21 -12.53
C LYS A 62 2.81 -12.29 -13.10
N CYS A 63 1.58 -12.42 -12.60
CA CYS A 63 0.48 -11.53 -12.92
C CYS A 63 0.05 -10.77 -11.67
N LEU A 64 -0.40 -9.53 -11.86
CA LEU A 64 -1.10 -8.76 -10.85
C LEU A 64 -2.55 -8.57 -11.32
N THR A 65 -3.49 -8.69 -10.39
CA THR A 65 -4.87 -8.28 -10.61
C THR A 65 -5.16 -7.06 -9.77
N VAL A 66 -5.60 -5.99 -10.41
CA VAL A 66 -6.04 -4.77 -9.72
C VAL A 66 -7.55 -4.84 -9.58
N LEU A 67 -8.02 -4.88 -8.33
CA LEU A 67 -9.44 -4.78 -8.02
C LEU A 67 -9.78 -3.32 -7.80
N THR A 68 -10.73 -2.80 -8.56
CA THR A 68 -11.23 -1.42 -8.46
C THR A 68 -12.70 -1.43 -8.09
N GLY A 69 -13.20 -0.33 -7.54
CA GLY A 69 -14.62 -0.20 -7.15
C GLY A 69 -15.02 -1.04 -5.92
N LEU A 70 -14.05 -1.40 -5.07
CA LEU A 70 -14.38 -2.02 -3.78
C LEU A 70 -15.07 -0.98 -2.87
N PRO A 71 -16.07 -1.40 -2.07
CA PRO A 71 -16.69 -0.51 -1.09
C PRO A 71 -15.64 -0.05 -0.06
N ILE A 72 -15.78 1.20 0.40
CA ILE A 72 -15.02 1.68 1.55
C ILE A 72 -15.40 0.81 2.74
N PRO A 73 -14.45 0.17 3.44
CA PRO A 73 -14.77 -0.62 4.62
C PRO A 73 -15.42 0.25 5.69
N ASP A 74 -16.52 -0.22 6.29
CA ASP A 74 -17.33 0.53 7.27
C ASP A 74 -16.58 0.94 8.57
N HIS A 75 -15.34 0.48 8.74
CA HIS A 75 -14.53 0.65 9.94
C HIS A 75 -13.36 1.63 9.77
N LEU A 76 -13.33 2.38 8.66
CA LEU A 76 -12.45 3.53 8.45
C LEU A 76 -13.19 4.83 8.79
#